data_AF-A0A232FG66-F1
#
_entry.id   AF-A0A232FG66-F1
#
_cell.length_a   1.000
_cell.length_b   1.000
_cell.length_c   1.000
_cell.angle_alpha   90.00
_cell.angle_beta   90.00
_cell.angle_gamma   90.00
#
_symmetry.space_group_name_H-M   'P 1'
#
loop_
_entity.id
_entity.type
_entity.pdbx_description
1 polymer ?
#
loop_
_entity_poly.entity_id
_entity_poly.type
_entity_poly.pdbx_seq_one_letter_code
_entity_poly.pdbx_strand_id
1 'polypeptide(L)'
;MNATTYEGYADLLVGVKHAGMLLYIVNPYETSFERLEDVPDYHLQVWFPFFLLIALENAILYAKKGSSFRLNDHVSSLSHWILQETGRVAFRGAEYYAYIHIYDKFRMWNLSWDSAWTWYVTAVAVDFCYYWVHRANH
;
A
#
# COMPACT_ATOMS: atom_id res chain seq x y z
N MET A 1 -9.60 33.36 -20.38
CA MET A 1 -9.64 32.09 -19.62
C MET A 1 -8.82 32.30 -18.36
N ASN A 2 -9.44 32.26 -17.18
CA ASN A 2 -8.82 32.68 -15.91
C ASN A 2 -8.00 31.55 -15.27
N ALA A 3 -6.90 31.91 -14.61
CA ALA A 3 -6.01 30.98 -13.89
C ALA A 3 -6.78 30.07 -12.91
N THR A 4 -7.85 30.59 -12.29
CA THR A 4 -8.73 29.86 -11.35
C THR A 4 -9.39 28.62 -11.95
N THR A 5 -9.68 28.62 -13.26
CA THR A 5 -10.25 27.42 -13.92
C THR A 5 -9.21 26.33 -14.11
N TYR A 6 -7.96 26.68 -14.40
CA TYR A 6 -6.88 25.69 -14.58
C TYR A 6 -6.48 25.02 -13.27
N GLU A 7 -6.43 25.79 -12.18
CA GLU A 7 -6.22 25.24 -10.84
C GLU A 7 -7.31 24.23 -10.46
N GLY A 8 -8.59 24.55 -10.74
CA GLY A 8 -9.69 23.62 -10.49
C GLY A 8 -9.62 22.31 -11.29
N TYR A 9 -9.17 22.35 -12.55
CA TYR A 9 -8.95 21.12 -13.33
C TYR A 9 -7.76 20.31 -12.81
N ALA A 10 -6.68 20.97 -12.38
CA ALA A 10 -5.52 20.31 -11.81
C ALA A 10 -5.89 19.58 -10.50
N ASP A 11 -6.64 20.24 -9.61
CA ASP A 11 -7.11 19.65 -8.35
C ASP A 11 -8.01 18.44 -8.59
N LEU A 12 -8.90 18.51 -9.59
CA LEU A 12 -9.75 17.39 -9.98
C LEU A 12 -8.93 16.20 -10.48
N LEU A 13 -7.93 16.44 -11.33
CA LEU A 13 -7.05 15.40 -11.86
C LEU A 13 -6.23 14.74 -10.75
N VAL A 14 -5.74 15.52 -9.79
CA VAL A 14 -5.05 15.01 -8.59
C VAL A 14 -5.99 14.14 -7.74
N GLY A 15 -7.22 14.60 -7.52
CA GLY A 15 -8.25 13.83 -6.80
C GLY A 15 -8.56 12.48 -7.48
N VAL A 16 -8.68 12.48 -8.81
CA VAL A 16 -8.88 11.25 -9.60
C VAL A 16 -7.66 10.35 -9.53
N LYS A 17 -6.44 10.89 -9.58
CA LYS A 17 -5.18 10.13 -9.43
C LYS A 17 -5.15 9.41 -8.09
N HIS A 18 -5.44 10.12 -6.99
CA HIS A 18 -5.48 9.53 -5.64
C HIS A 18 -6.56 8.46 -5.49
N ALA A 19 -7.75 8.66 -6.06
CA ALA A 19 -8.80 7.63 -6.07
C ALA A 19 -8.38 6.41 -6.91
N GLY A 20 -7.69 6.61 -8.04
CA GLY A 20 -7.15 5.55 -8.87
C GLY A 20 -6.11 4.67 -8.15
N MET A 21 -5.33 5.25 -7.24
CA MET A 21 -4.36 4.50 -6.42
C MET A 21 -5.04 3.45 -5.53
N LEU A 22 -6.26 3.70 -5.04
CA LEU A 22 -7.05 2.69 -4.30
C LEU A 22 -7.36 1.45 -5.16
N LEU A 23 -7.40 1.62 -6.48
CA LEU A 23 -7.66 0.57 -7.46
C LEU A 23 -6.37 0.06 -8.13
N TYR A 24 -5.21 0.35 -7.54
CA TYR A 24 -3.89 -0.01 -8.09
C TYR A 24 -3.60 0.58 -9.47
N ILE A 25 -4.29 1.66 -9.86
CA ILE A 25 -4.02 2.39 -11.10
C ILE A 25 -2.86 3.35 -10.83
N VAL A 26 -1.63 2.82 -10.96
CA VAL A 26 -0.38 3.53 -10.72
C VAL A 26 0.62 3.30 -11.85
N ASN A 27 1.39 4.34 -12.17
CA ASN A 27 2.48 4.24 -13.14
C ASN A 27 3.77 3.80 -12.41
N PRO A 28 4.32 2.62 -12.72
CA PRO A 28 5.51 2.11 -12.02
C PRO A 28 6.75 2.99 -12.19
N TYR A 29 6.84 3.77 -13.28
CA TYR A 29 7.96 4.70 -13.51
C TYR A 29 7.90 5.93 -12.60
N GLU A 30 6.73 6.26 -12.04
CA GLU A 30 6.54 7.38 -11.11
C GLU A 30 6.50 6.93 -9.64
N THR A 31 6.35 5.63 -9.38
CA THR A 31 6.13 5.09 -8.02
C THR A 31 7.22 4.13 -7.56
N SER A 32 8.34 4.07 -8.27
CA SER A 32 9.52 3.28 -7.88
C SER A 32 10.62 4.23 -7.43
N PHE A 33 11.06 4.10 -6.17
CA PHE A 33 12.04 4.99 -5.56
C PHE A 33 13.22 4.18 -5.00
N GLU A 34 14.43 4.69 -5.19
CA GLU A 34 15.64 4.09 -4.62
C GLU A 34 15.71 4.34 -3.10
N ARG A 35 15.31 5.53 -2.65
CA ARG A 35 15.47 5.97 -1.27
C ARG A 35 14.13 6.17 -0.60
N LEU A 36 14.11 5.94 0.71
CA LEU A 36 12.92 6.10 1.54
C LEU A 36 12.43 7.56 1.60
N GLU A 37 13.36 8.53 1.56
CA GLU A 37 13.05 9.97 1.63
C GLU A 37 12.23 10.46 0.43
N ASP A 38 12.35 9.78 -0.72
CA ASP A 38 11.62 10.13 -1.95
C ASP A 38 10.21 9.52 -1.99
N VAL A 39 9.91 8.57 -1.09
CA VAL A 39 8.63 7.86 -1.07
C VAL A 39 7.54 8.78 -0.49
N PRO A 40 6.51 9.13 -1.29
CA PRO A 40 5.42 9.94 -0.79
C PRO A 40 4.60 9.19 0.27
N ASP A 41 3.99 9.92 1.21
CA ASP A 41 2.99 9.34 2.10
C ASP A 41 1.69 9.06 1.33
N TYR A 42 1.57 7.82 0.84
CA TYR A 42 0.39 7.37 0.12
C TYR A 42 -0.86 7.34 1.00
N HIS A 43 -0.72 7.20 2.33
CA HIS A 43 -1.88 7.16 3.22
C HIS A 43 -2.60 8.51 3.21
N LEU A 44 -1.84 9.60 3.26
CA LEU A 44 -2.37 10.97 3.14
C LEU A 44 -2.96 11.29 1.76
N GLN A 45 -2.55 10.58 0.72
CA GLN A 45 -3.12 10.78 -0.62
C GLN A 45 -4.48 10.09 -0.74
N VAL A 46 -4.63 8.88 -0.18
CA VAL A 46 -5.79 8.01 -0.44
C VAL A 46 -6.86 8.02 0.65
N TRP A 47 -6.57 8.51 1.86
CA TRP A 47 -7.53 8.53 2.97
C TRP A 47 -8.84 9.26 2.64
N PHE A 48 -8.78 10.42 1.99
CA PHE A 48 -9.96 11.21 1.64
C PHE A 48 -10.88 10.47 0.66
N PRO A 49 -10.41 10.00 -0.52
CA PRO A 49 -11.27 9.23 -1.42
C PRO A 49 -11.78 7.93 -0.78
N PHE A 50 -11.00 7.30 0.10
CA PHE A 50 -11.46 6.12 0.85
C PHE A 50 -12.68 6.42 1.74
N PHE A 51 -12.60 7.46 2.58
CA PHE A 51 -13.75 7.85 3.43
C PHE A 51 -14.94 8.36 2.61
N LEU A 52 -14.69 9.02 1.47
CA LEU A 52 -15.75 9.43 0.55
C LEU A 52 -16.53 8.21 0.01
N LEU A 53 -15.83 7.13 -0.35
CA LEU A 53 -16.46 5.88 -0.80
C LEU A 53 -17.30 5.23 0.30
N ILE A 54 -16.80 5.21 1.55
CA ILE A 54 -17.57 4.71 2.71
C ILE A 54 -18.84 5.54 2.91
N ALA A 55 -18.73 6.87 2.86
CA ALA A 55 -19.88 7.76 3.01
C ALA A 55 -20.90 7.55 1.87
N LEU A 56 -20.43 7.41 0.63
CA LEU A 56 -21.25 7.15 -0.54
C LEU A 56 -21.99 5.81 -0.44
N GLU A 57 -21.29 4.75 -0.03
CA GLU A 57 -21.90 3.44 0.21
C GLU A 57 -23.04 3.54 1.23
N ASN A 58 -22.78 4.19 2.37
CA ASN A 58 -23.78 4.39 3.41
C ASN A 58 -24.98 5.22 2.93
N ALA A 59 -24.75 6.28 2.15
CA ALA A 59 -25.81 7.10 1.57
C ALA A 59 -26.70 6.30 0.59
N ILE A 60 -26.09 5.48 -0.26
CA ILE A 60 -26.82 4.59 -1.20
C ILE A 60 -27.64 3.56 -0.45
N LEU A 61 -27.07 2.94 0.59
CA LEU A 61 -27.77 1.96 1.43
C LEU A 61 -28.96 2.58 2.17
N TYR A 62 -28.77 3.78 2.72
CA TYR A 62 -29.83 4.55 3.37
C TYR A 62 -30.95 4.88 2.39
N ALA A 63 -30.61 5.40 1.20
CA ALA A 63 -31.59 5.75 0.16
C ALA A 63 -32.38 4.54 -0.37
N LYS A 64 -31.75 3.36 -0.50
CA LYS A 64 -32.40 2.15 -1.04
C LYS A 64 -33.26 1.41 -0.02
N LYS A 65 -32.82 1.30 1.23
CA LYS A 65 -33.43 0.38 2.22
C LYS A 65 -34.09 1.09 3.40
N GLY A 66 -33.94 2.41 3.56
CA GLY A 66 -34.33 3.11 4.79
C GLY A 66 -33.67 2.51 6.05
N SER A 67 -32.60 1.74 5.86
CA SER A 67 -31.96 0.94 6.91
C SER A 67 -31.15 1.86 7.81
N SER A 68 -31.27 1.63 9.12
CA SER A 68 -30.40 2.26 10.12
C SER A 68 -28.94 1.83 9.91
N PHE A 69 -28.02 2.72 10.28
CA PHE A 69 -26.57 2.52 10.23
C PHE A 69 -26.19 1.27 11.06
N ARG A 70 -25.63 0.24 10.41
CA ARG A 70 -25.35 -1.07 11.04
C ARG A 70 -24.05 -1.01 11.83
N LEU A 71 -24.08 -0.30 12.96
CA LEU A 71 -22.92 -0.08 13.84
C LEU A 71 -22.19 -1.37 14.22
N ASN A 72 -22.93 -2.45 14.48
CA ASN A 72 -22.36 -3.73 14.86
C ASN A 72 -21.37 -4.28 13.81
N ASP A 73 -21.71 -4.16 12.53
CA ASP A 73 -20.87 -4.67 11.44
C ASP A 73 -19.62 -3.81 11.29
N HIS A 74 -19.74 -2.50 11.51
CA HIS A 74 -18.62 -1.56 11.46
C HIS A 74 -17.64 -1.81 12.61
N VAL A 75 -18.17 -1.99 13.83
CA VAL A 75 -17.35 -2.31 15.01
C VAL A 75 -16.64 -3.64 14.82
N SER A 76 -17.36 -4.68 14.39
CA SER A 76 -16.78 -6.01 14.17
C SER A 76 -15.67 -5.98 13.11
N SER A 77 -15.89 -5.26 12.00
CA SER A 77 -14.89 -5.10 10.94
C SER A 77 -13.66 -4.34 11.41
N LEU A 78 -13.86 -3.25 12.17
CA LEU A 78 -12.77 -2.46 12.74
C LEU A 78 -11.96 -3.28 13.75
N SER A 79 -12.62 -4.04 14.62
CA SER A 79 -11.95 -4.93 15.57
C SER A 79 -11.11 -5.98 14.85
N HIS A 80 -11.64 -6.59 13.78
CA HIS A 80 -10.89 -7.56 12.98
C HIS A 80 -9.66 -6.93 12.33
N TRP A 81 -9.81 -5.72 11.77
CA TRP A 81 -8.70 -4.96 11.21
C TRP A 81 -7.62 -4.65 12.26
N ILE A 82 -7.98 -4.14 13.44
CA ILE A 82 -7.00 -3.84 14.52
C ILE A 82 -6.25 -5.10 14.95
N LEU A 83 -6.96 -6.23 15.12
CA LEU A 83 -6.34 -7.49 15.52
C LEU A 83 -5.35 -8.00 14.46
N GLN A 84 -5.75 -7.98 13.19
CA GLN A 84 -4.88 -8.37 12.08
C GLN A 84 -3.67 -7.43 11.94
N GLU A 85 -3.90 -6.12 12.08
CA GLU A 85 -2.86 -5.11 12.00
C GLU A 85 -1.82 -5.28 13.11
N THR A 86 -2.28 -5.55 14.34
CA THR A 86 -1.40 -5.79 15.49
C THR A 86 -0.46 -6.97 15.24
N GLY A 87 -1.00 -8.09 14.75
CA GLY A 87 -0.19 -9.24 14.37
C GLY A 87 0.79 -8.90 13.24
N ARG A 88 0.32 -8.20 12.20
CA ARG A 88 1.15 -7.79 11.07
C ARG A 88 2.33 -6.93 11.53
N VAL A 89 2.10 -5.91 12.36
CA VAL A 89 3.16 -5.03 12.88
C VAL A 89 4.18 -5.83 13.69
N ALA A 90 3.74 -6.76 14.54
CA ALA A 90 4.64 -7.57 15.33
C ALA A 90 5.55 -8.47 14.46
N PHE A 91 4.96 -9.26 13.55
CA PHE A 91 5.71 -10.20 12.73
C PHE A 91 6.54 -9.51 11.64
N ARG A 92 5.96 -8.54 10.90
CA ARG A 92 6.69 -7.79 9.87
C ARG A 92 7.75 -6.88 10.49
N GLY A 93 7.48 -6.32 11.67
CA GLY A 93 8.47 -5.55 12.42
C GLY A 93 9.69 -6.40 12.80
N ALA A 94 9.46 -7.61 13.31
CA ALA A 94 10.54 -8.54 13.63
C ALA A 94 11.32 -8.97 12.36
N GLU A 95 10.62 -9.24 11.26
CA GLU A 95 11.21 -9.57 9.96
C GLU A 95 12.11 -8.43 9.44
N TYR A 96 11.61 -7.19 9.43
CA TYR A 96 12.39 -6.03 9.00
C TYR A 96 13.59 -5.76 9.91
N TYR A 97 13.41 -5.91 11.22
CA TYR A 97 14.52 -5.77 12.16
C TYR A 97 15.63 -6.79 11.86
N ALA A 98 15.27 -8.06 11.67
CA ALA A 98 16.22 -9.11 11.32
C ALA A 98 16.90 -8.83 9.97
N TYR A 99 16.12 -8.41 8.97
CA TYR A 99 16.65 -8.03 7.66
C TYR A 99 17.69 -6.91 7.76
N ILE A 100 17.36 -5.79 8.41
CA ILE A 100 18.26 -4.64 8.58
C ILE A 100 19.53 -5.07 9.34
N HIS A 101 19.37 -5.83 10.43
CA HIS A 101 20.50 -6.30 11.22
C HIS A 101 21.48 -7.17 10.41
N ILE A 102 20.94 -8.09 9.60
CA ILE A 102 21.75 -8.95 8.74
C ILE A 102 22.41 -8.12 7.65
N TYR A 103 21.64 -7.23 7.00
CA TYR A 103 22.14 -6.37 5.93
C TYR A 103 23.30 -5.48 6.40
N ASP A 104 23.17 -4.84 7.55
CA ASP A 104 24.21 -3.93 8.08
C ASP A 104 25.50 -4.66 8.48
N LYS A 105 25.41 -5.92 8.94
CA LYS A 105 26.56 -6.68 9.46
C LYS A 105 27.19 -7.63 8.43
N PHE A 106 26.40 -8.19 7.52
CA PHE A 106 26.80 -9.29 6.66
C PHE A 106 26.66 -9.01 5.16
N ARG A 107 26.29 -7.79 4.74
CA ARG A 107 26.29 -7.47 3.30
C ARG A 107 27.70 -7.59 2.72
N MET A 108 27.83 -8.35 1.65
CA MET A 108 29.11 -8.53 0.93
C MET A 108 29.28 -7.52 -0.21
N TRP A 109 28.19 -7.21 -0.91
CA TRP A 109 28.17 -6.30 -2.06
C TRP A 109 26.95 -5.38 -2.01
N ASN A 110 27.11 -4.16 -2.52
CA ASN A 110 25.98 -3.28 -2.83
C ASN A 110 25.58 -3.53 -4.29
N LEU A 111 24.34 -3.95 -4.50
CA LEU A 111 23.76 -4.13 -5.83
C LEU A 111 23.14 -2.80 -6.28
N SER A 112 23.38 -2.40 -7.52
CA SER A 112 22.80 -1.14 -8.01
C SER A 112 21.29 -1.28 -8.23
N TRP A 113 20.54 -0.26 -7.81
CA TRP A 113 19.08 -0.21 -7.87
C TRP A 113 18.54 -0.17 -9.31
N ASP A 114 19.25 0.52 -10.19
CA ASP A 114 18.90 0.77 -11.60
C ASP A 114 19.32 -0.37 -12.55
N SER A 115 20.04 -1.38 -12.05
CA SER A 115 20.47 -2.52 -12.84
C SER A 115 19.39 -3.59 -12.94
N ALA A 116 18.92 -3.87 -14.15
CA ALA A 116 17.98 -4.98 -14.40
C ALA A 116 18.54 -6.34 -13.92
N TRP A 117 19.86 -6.52 -13.96
CA TRP A 117 20.51 -7.75 -13.51
C TRP A 117 20.32 -7.99 -12.01
N THR A 118 20.41 -6.94 -11.19
CA THR A 118 20.14 -6.98 -9.74
C THR A 118 18.77 -7.62 -9.49
N TRP A 119 17.75 -7.17 -10.21
CA TRP A 119 16.38 -7.63 -10.05
C TRP A 119 16.17 -9.06 -10.55
N TYR A 120 16.75 -9.44 -11.70
CA TYR A 120 16.65 -10.81 -12.22
C TYR A 120 17.31 -11.83 -11.29
N VAL A 121 18.52 -11.55 -10.81
CA VAL A 121 19.22 -12.43 -9.86
C VAL A 121 18.43 -12.53 -8.55
N THR A 122 17.91 -11.41 -8.05
CA THR A 122 17.10 -11.38 -6.83
C THR A 122 15.83 -12.22 -6.98
N ALA A 123 15.12 -12.09 -8.11
CA ALA A 123 13.92 -12.86 -8.38
C ALA A 123 14.19 -14.38 -8.36
N VAL A 124 15.24 -14.83 -9.04
CA VAL A 124 15.62 -16.26 -9.07
C VAL A 124 16.05 -16.76 -7.69
N ALA A 125 16.86 -15.98 -6.97
CA ALA A 125 17.35 -16.36 -5.65
C ALA A 125 16.21 -16.48 -4.62
N VAL A 126 15.29 -15.51 -4.63
CA VAL A 126 14.11 -15.53 -3.74
C VAL A 126 13.21 -16.72 -4.05
N ASP A 127 12.92 -16.97 -5.33
CA ASP A 127 12.08 -18.10 -5.75
C ASP A 127 12.70 -19.46 -5.37
N PHE A 128 14.02 -19.59 -5.57
CA PHE A 128 14.77 -20.77 -5.13
C PHE A 128 14.64 -20.98 -3.61
N CYS A 129 14.96 -19.96 -2.79
CA CYS A 129 14.86 -20.07 -1.33
C CYS A 129 13.42 -20.39 -0.89
N TYR A 130 12.43 -19.75 -1.50
CA TYR A 130 11.02 -20.00 -1.23
C TYR A 130 10.64 -21.46 -1.51
N TYR A 131 11.03 -21.99 -2.67
CA TYR A 131 10.76 -23.39 -3.04
C TYR A 131 11.34 -24.37 -2.02
N TRP A 132 12.58 -24.16 -1.57
CA TRP A 132 13.22 -25.05 -0.60
C TRP A 132 12.55 -25.02 0.77
N VAL A 133 12.17 -23.84 1.27
CA VAL A 133 11.41 -23.71 2.52
C VAL A 133 10.04 -24.38 2.37
N HIS A 134 9.35 -24.13 1.26
CA HIS A 134 8.06 -24.77 0.97
C HIS A 134 8.18 -26.29 0.95
N ARG A 135 9.23 -26.82 0.31
CA ARG A 135 9.50 -28.26 0.24
C ARG A 135 9.87 -28.86 1.59
N ALA A 136 10.63 -28.16 2.42
CA ALA A 136 11.00 -28.64 3.75
C ALA A 136 9.82 -28.65 4.74
N ASN A 137 8.76 -27.90 4.45
CA ASN A 137 7.56 -27.82 5.26
C ASN A 137 6.48 -28.86 4.87
N HIS A 138 6.63 -29.53 3.72
CA HIS A 138 5.88 -30.74 3.38
C HIS A 138 6.59 -31.98 3.94
#